data_AF-A0A367Z461-F1
#
_entry.id   AF-A0A367Z461-F1
#
_cell.length_a   1.000
_cell.length_b   1.000
_cell.length_c   1.000
_cell.angle_alpha   90.00
_cell.angle_beta   90.00
_cell.angle_gamma   90.00
#
_symmetry.space_group_name_H-M   'P 1'
#
loop_
_entity.id
_entity.type
_entity.pdbx_description
1 polymer ?
#
loop_
_entity_poly.entity_id
_entity_poly.type
_entity_poly.pdbx_seq_one_letter_code
_entity_poly.pdbx_strand_id
1 'polypeptide(L)'
;MRWVEEIIQAAIEKGEFENLRGKGKRIEWDENPFAPPDWQLAFHLLRSNGFTLPWIETRRELLMEIAELRRRAACLRETSSDDHWRERERAQLERQIGELNHRIRRYNISAPLAHFQLPILDCEAELEGNQ
;
A
#
# COMPACT_ATOMS: atom_id res chain seq x y z
N MET A 1 -13.88 -21.04 5.87
CA MET A 1 -13.50 -20.95 4.45
C MET A 1 -14.36 -21.80 3.50
N ARG A 2 -15.32 -22.63 3.96
CA ARG A 2 -16.06 -23.58 3.08
C ARG A 2 -16.87 -22.96 1.93
N TRP A 3 -17.43 -21.77 2.13
CA TRP A 3 -18.28 -21.13 1.13
C TRP A 3 -17.55 -20.74 -0.16
N VAL A 4 -16.23 -20.51 -0.11
CA VAL A 4 -15.44 -20.16 -1.30
C VAL A 4 -15.27 -21.39 -2.19
N GLU A 5 -14.94 -22.55 -1.58
CA GLU A 5 -14.90 -23.83 -2.30
C GLU A 5 -16.24 -24.15 -2.96
N GLU A 6 -17.36 -23.94 -2.25
CA GLU A 6 -18.70 -24.20 -2.78
C GLU A 6 -19.03 -23.32 -3.99
N ILE A 7 -18.64 -22.04 -3.97
CA ILE A 7 -18.81 -21.12 -5.11
C ILE A 7 -17.95 -21.56 -6.30
N ILE A 8 -16.68 -21.92 -6.07
CA ILE A 8 -15.77 -22.37 -7.13
C ILE A 8 -16.31 -23.65 -7.77
N GLN A 9 -16.73 -24.61 -6.95
CA GLN A 9 -17.26 -25.89 -7.42
C GLN A 9 -18.54 -25.71 -8.23
N ALA A 10 -19.46 -24.86 -7.77
CA ALA A 10 -20.68 -24.55 -8.51
C ALA A 10 -20.40 -23.86 -9.86
N ALA A 11 -19.38 -23.00 -9.94
CA ALA A 11 -18.97 -22.36 -11.19
C ALA A 11 -18.33 -23.36 -12.17
N ILE A 12 -17.58 -24.35 -11.66
CA ILE A 12 -17.05 -25.46 -12.46
C ILE A 12 -18.19 -26.30 -13.03
N GLU A 13 -19.16 -26.70 -12.21
CA GLU A 13 -20.32 -27.50 -12.64
C GLU A 13 -21.19 -26.78 -13.68
N LYS A 14 -21.30 -25.46 -13.58
CA LYS A 14 -21.99 -24.61 -14.58
C LYS A 14 -21.19 -24.39 -15.86
N GLY A 15 -19.94 -24.85 -15.93
CA GLY A 15 -19.07 -24.64 -17.08
C GLY A 15 -18.66 -23.18 -17.29
N GLU A 16 -18.68 -22.34 -16.25
CA GLU A 16 -18.33 -20.91 -16.35
C GLU A 16 -16.85 -20.70 -16.77
N PHE A 17 -16.00 -21.71 -16.59
CA PHE A 17 -14.60 -21.72 -17.04
C PHE A 17 -14.41 -22.17 -18.50
N GLU A 18 -15.44 -22.71 -19.17
CA GLU A 18 -15.29 -23.31 -20.49
C GLU A 18 -15.17 -22.29 -21.63
N ASN A 19 -15.78 -21.12 -21.51
CA ASN A 19 -15.81 -20.07 -22.55
C ASN A 19 -15.25 -18.73 -22.06
N LEU A 20 -14.19 -18.78 -21.23
CA LEU A 20 -13.51 -17.58 -20.78
C LEU A 20 -12.91 -16.79 -21.96
N ARG A 21 -13.08 -15.47 -21.91
CA ARG A 21 -12.45 -14.55 -22.84
C ARG A 21 -10.92 -14.72 -22.75
N GLY A 22 -10.29 -15.16 -23.85
CA GLY A 22 -8.84 -15.40 -23.89
C GLY A 22 -8.41 -16.85 -23.67
N LYS A 23 -9.34 -17.80 -23.49
CA LYS A 23 -9.01 -19.24 -23.41
C LYS A 23 -8.16 -19.67 -24.62
N GLY A 24 -7.00 -20.25 -24.36
CA GLY A 24 -6.04 -20.72 -25.37
C GLY A 24 -5.22 -19.63 -26.06
N LYS A 25 -5.41 -18.34 -25.73
CA LYS A 25 -4.60 -17.24 -26.26
C LYS A 25 -3.43 -16.94 -25.32
N ARG A 26 -2.32 -16.46 -25.90
CA ARG A 26 -1.17 -16.00 -25.11
C ARG A 26 -1.60 -14.80 -24.25
N ILE A 27 -1.16 -14.79 -22.99
CA ILE A 27 -1.37 -13.65 -22.10
C ILE A 27 -0.57 -12.46 -22.65
N GLU A 28 -1.26 -11.35 -22.87
CA GLU A 28 -0.62 -10.06 -23.18
C GLU A 28 -0.13 -9.46 -21.88
N TRP A 29 1.17 -9.55 -21.63
CA TRP A 29 1.77 -8.97 -20.44
C TRP A 29 1.84 -7.45 -20.58
N ASP A 30 1.24 -6.73 -19.64
CA ASP A 30 1.66 -5.38 -19.35
C ASP A 30 3.03 -5.48 -18.65
N GLU A 31 4.11 -5.14 -19.36
CA GLU A 31 5.43 -5.07 -18.73
C GLU A 31 5.39 -4.02 -17.62
N ASN A 32 5.36 -4.47 -16.38
CA ASN A 32 5.65 -3.65 -15.22
C ASN A 32 7.11 -3.94 -14.82
N PRO A 33 8.07 -3.08 -15.18
CA PRO A 33 9.49 -3.28 -14.86
C PRO A 33 9.77 -3.33 -13.36
N PHE A 34 8.81 -2.88 -12.55
CA PHE A 34 8.90 -2.81 -11.10
C PHE A 34 8.16 -3.96 -10.39
N ALA A 35 7.47 -4.84 -11.13
CA ALA A 35 6.83 -6.02 -10.56
C ALA A 35 7.80 -7.21 -10.52
N PRO A 36 7.95 -7.89 -9.38
CA PRO A 36 8.70 -9.15 -9.31
C PRO A 36 8.15 -10.16 -10.34
N PRO A 37 9.00 -10.93 -11.03
CA PRO A 37 8.57 -11.91 -12.04
C PRO A 37 7.46 -12.84 -11.54
N ASP A 38 7.60 -13.34 -10.31
CA ASP A 38 6.66 -14.27 -9.69
C ASP A 38 5.28 -13.66 -9.40
N TRP A 39 5.18 -12.33 -9.39
CA TRP A 39 3.94 -11.59 -9.08
C TRP A 39 3.29 -10.95 -10.32
N GLN A 40 3.92 -11.02 -11.49
CA GLN A 40 3.40 -10.43 -12.71
C GLN A 40 1.99 -10.96 -13.05
N LEU A 41 1.76 -12.27 -12.88
CA LEU A 41 0.45 -12.89 -13.12
C LEU A 41 -0.63 -12.35 -12.18
N ALA A 42 -0.31 -12.27 -10.88
CA ALA A 42 -1.26 -11.76 -9.89
C ALA A 42 -1.65 -10.31 -10.21
N PHE A 43 -0.66 -9.42 -10.42
CA PHE A 43 -0.92 -8.02 -10.76
C PHE A 43 -1.69 -7.86 -12.07
N HIS A 44 -1.33 -8.61 -13.11
CA HIS A 44 -2.02 -8.57 -14.39
C HIS A 44 -3.49 -9.02 -14.27
N LEU A 45 -3.75 -10.10 -13.53
CA LEU A 45 -5.10 -10.63 -13.32
C LEU A 45 -5.99 -9.64 -12.56
N LEU A 46 -5.45 -8.96 -11.55
CA LEU A 46 -6.21 -7.97 -10.79
C LEU A 46 -6.52 -6.73 -11.63
N ARG A 47 -5.49 -6.17 -12.29
CA ARG A 47 -5.62 -4.98 -13.13
C ARG A 47 -6.62 -5.20 -14.26
N SER A 48 -6.54 -6.35 -14.94
CA SER A 48 -7.45 -6.70 -16.04
C SER A 48 -8.91 -6.87 -15.60
N ASN A 49 -9.16 -7.15 -14.33
CA ASN A 49 -10.50 -7.26 -13.75
C ASN A 49 -10.94 -5.99 -12.98
N GLY A 50 -10.15 -4.91 -13.01
CA GLY A 50 -10.46 -3.66 -12.31
C GLY A 50 -10.31 -3.72 -10.79
N PHE A 51 -9.66 -4.77 -10.26
CA PHE A 51 -9.41 -4.94 -8.83
C PHE A 51 -7.96 -4.61 -8.46
N THR A 52 -7.73 -4.34 -7.18
CA THR A 52 -6.40 -4.19 -6.58
C THR A 52 -6.31 -5.11 -5.37
N LEU A 53 -5.12 -5.62 -5.04
CA LEU A 53 -4.97 -6.38 -3.79
C LEU A 53 -5.21 -5.45 -2.61
N PRO A 54 -5.86 -5.91 -1.53
CA PRO A 54 -6.11 -5.09 -0.35
C PRO A 54 -4.86 -4.38 0.19
N TRP A 55 -3.71 -5.05 0.14
CA TRP A 55 -2.44 -4.49 0.58
C TRP A 55 -1.91 -3.38 -0.35
N ILE A 56 -2.25 -3.37 -1.63
CA ILE A 56 -1.81 -2.30 -2.56
C ILE A 56 -2.51 -1.00 -2.21
N GLU A 57 -3.82 -1.04 -1.95
CA GLU A 57 -4.60 0.16 -1.58
C GLU A 57 -4.13 0.71 -0.23
N THR A 58 -4.02 -0.15 0.78
CA THR A 58 -3.49 0.26 2.10
C THR A 58 -2.09 0.85 2.00
N ARG A 59 -1.22 0.30 1.13
CA ARG A 59 0.11 0.86 0.88
C ARG A 59 0.03 2.26 0.29
N ARG A 60 -0.87 2.48 -0.68
CA ARG A 60 -1.08 3.78 -1.32
C ARG A 60 -1.56 4.83 -0.31
N GLU A 61 -2.55 4.49 0.51
CA GLU A 61 -3.06 5.34 1.58
C GLU A 61 -1.95 5.75 2.55
N LEU A 62 -1.18 4.77 3.05
CA LEU A 62 -0.05 5.03 3.95
C LEU A 62 1.00 5.95 3.32
N LEU A 63 1.34 5.75 2.04
CA LEU A 63 2.29 6.62 1.34
C LEU A 63 1.76 8.04 1.16
N MET A 64 0.47 8.21 0.89
CA MET A 64 -0.14 9.54 0.79
C MET A 64 -0.09 10.28 2.12
N GLU A 65 -0.39 9.59 3.22
CA GLU A 65 -0.33 10.16 4.57
C GLU A 65 1.11 10.51 4.99
N ILE A 66 2.08 9.65 4.69
CA ILE A 66 3.51 9.94 4.91
C ILE A 66 3.92 11.21 4.14
N ALA A 67 3.50 11.34 2.88
CA ALA A 67 3.80 12.51 2.06
C ALA A 67 3.13 13.80 2.58
N GLU A 68 1.94 13.72 3.16
CA GLU A 68 1.30 14.85 3.83
C GLU A 68 2.03 15.24 5.12
N LEU A 69 2.39 14.26 5.94
CA LEU A 69 3.13 14.48 7.17
C LEU A 69 4.47 15.19 6.90
N ARG A 70 5.22 14.73 5.90
CA ARG A 70 6.49 15.36 5.47
C ARG A 70 6.31 16.78 4.97
N ARG A 71 5.22 17.06 4.24
CA ARG A 71 4.89 18.42 3.79
C ARG A 71 4.62 19.34 4.99
N ARG A 72 3.88 18.86 6.00
CA ARG A 72 3.62 19.63 7.23
C ARG A 72 4.90 19.89 8.02
N ALA A 73 5.75 18.86 8.19
CA ALA A 73 7.05 19.00 8.84
C ALA A 73 7.96 20.01 8.10
N ALA A 74 7.96 20.00 6.76
CA ALA A 74 8.69 20.99 5.97
C ALA A 74 8.19 22.43 6.20
N CYS A 75 6.87 22.67 6.16
CA CYS A 75 6.29 23.99 6.47
C CYS A 75 6.63 24.48 7.88
N LEU A 76 6.73 23.57 8.87
CA LEU A 76 7.12 23.91 10.24
C LEU A 76 8.53 24.51 10.29
N ARG A 77 9.48 23.97 9.50
CA ARG A 77 10.87 24.44 9.45
C ARG A 77 11.00 25.84 8.87
N GLU A 78 10.16 26.18 7.89
CA GLU A 78 10.20 27.48 7.22
C GLU A 78 9.53 28.59 8.06
N THR A 79 8.54 28.23 8.88
CA THR A 79 7.78 29.19 9.69
C THR A 79 8.60 29.66 10.89
N SER A 80 8.89 30.97 10.98
CA SER A 80 9.94 31.52 11.83
C SER A 80 9.53 32.05 13.23
N SER A 81 8.24 32.27 13.52
CA SER A 81 7.91 33.35 14.49
C SER A 81 7.24 32.99 15.83
N ASP A 82 6.77 31.76 16.08
CA ASP A 82 6.02 31.44 17.31
C ASP A 82 6.39 30.07 17.92
N ASP A 83 7.16 30.08 19.01
CA ASP A 83 7.73 28.88 19.63
C ASP A 83 6.68 27.99 20.31
N HIS A 84 5.64 28.57 20.90
CA HIS A 84 4.56 27.79 21.52
C HIS A 84 3.71 27.06 20.48
N TRP A 85 3.51 27.66 19.30
CA TRP A 85 2.83 27.01 18.19
C TRP A 85 3.66 25.86 17.63
N ARG A 86 4.98 26.05 17.47
CA ARG A 86 5.89 25.00 17.00
C ARG A 86 5.93 23.78 17.90
N GLU A 87 5.99 23.99 19.21
CA GLU A 87 6.03 22.88 20.18
C GLU A 87 4.73 22.05 20.13
N ARG A 88 3.58 22.72 20.00
CA ARG A 88 2.28 22.05 19.85
C ARG A 88 2.19 21.25 18.56
N GLU A 89 2.63 21.84 17.45
CA GLU A 89 2.61 21.19 16.15
C GLU A 89 3.60 20.01 16.09
N ARG A 90 4.79 20.15 16.70
CA ARG A 90 5.75 19.05 16.87
C ARG A 90 5.13 17.89 17.65
N ALA A 91 4.53 18.16 18.80
CA ALA A 91 3.85 17.14 19.61
C ALA A 91 2.65 16.51 18.89
N GLN A 92 2.04 17.19 17.92
CA GLN A 92 1.01 16.62 17.06
C GLN A 92 1.61 15.71 15.99
N LEU A 93 2.69 16.14 15.32
CA LEU A 93 3.41 15.33 14.34
C LEU A 93 3.96 14.05 14.96
N GLU A 94 4.57 14.12 16.14
CA GLU A 94 5.07 12.93 16.87
C GLU A 94 3.96 11.91 17.14
N ARG A 95 2.77 12.38 17.57
CA ARG A 95 1.61 11.50 17.76
C ARG A 95 1.16 10.85 16.45
N GLN A 96 1.12 11.61 15.36
CA GLN A 96 0.76 11.11 14.03
C GLN A 96 1.77 10.09 13.51
N ILE A 97 3.08 10.32 13.72
CA ILE A 97 4.14 9.36 13.37
C ILE A 97 3.95 8.06 14.15
N GLY A 98 3.65 8.13 15.45
CA GLY A 98 3.36 6.96 16.27
C GLY A 98 2.17 6.13 15.73
N GLU A 99 1.08 6.79 15.38
CA GLU A 99 -0.11 6.15 14.80
C GLU A 99 0.18 5.53 13.43
N LEU A 100 0.88 6.26 12.56
CA LEU A 100 1.31 5.76 11.25
C LEU A 100 2.22 4.55 11.39
N ASN A 101 3.17 4.57 12.33
CA ASN A 101 4.07 3.44 12.59
C ASN A 101 3.32 2.19 13.04
N HIS A 102 2.27 2.33 13.86
CA HIS A 102 1.43 1.21 14.23
C HIS A 102 0.73 0.61 13.00
N ARG A 103 0.19 1.46 12.11
CA ARG A 103 -0.45 1.01 10.87
C ARG A 103 0.54 0.39 9.89
N ILE A 104 1.74 0.96 9.75
CA ILE A 104 2.84 0.42 8.93
C ILE A 104 3.23 -0.97 9.42
N ARG A 105 3.37 -1.19 10.73
CA ARG A 105 3.65 -2.53 11.28
C ARG A 105 2.57 -3.54 10.91
N ARG A 106 1.30 -3.17 11.07
CA ARG A 106 0.16 -4.02 10.71
C ARG A 106 0.13 -4.33 9.21
N TYR A 107 0.44 -3.34 8.39
CA TYR A 107 0.59 -3.50 6.94
C TYR A 107 1.75 -4.44 6.59
N ASN A 108 2.93 -4.26 7.20
CA ASN A 108 4.13 -5.05 6.92
C ASN A 108 3.94 -6.54 7.24
N ILE A 109 3.11 -6.87 8.23
CA ILE A 109 2.72 -8.25 8.54
C ILE A 109 1.78 -8.83 7.47
N SER A 110 0.96 -7.99 6.85
CA SER A 110 0.02 -8.38 5.79
C SER A 110 0.66 -8.42 4.41
N ALA A 111 1.79 -7.74 4.23
CA ALA A 111 2.51 -7.68 2.97
C ALA A 111 3.13 -9.05 2.66
N PRO A 112 2.89 -9.62 1.46
CA PRO A 112 3.34 -10.98 1.15
C PRO A 112 4.86 -11.09 0.99
N LEU A 113 5.56 -9.97 0.75
CA LEU A 113 7.00 -9.93 0.49
C LEU A 113 7.65 -8.73 1.17
N ALA A 114 8.90 -8.90 1.60
CA ALA A 114 9.67 -7.89 2.31
C ALA A 114 9.85 -6.58 1.52
N HIS A 115 10.02 -6.65 0.19
CA HIS A 115 10.18 -5.43 -0.62
C HIS A 115 8.89 -4.61 -0.80
N PHE A 116 7.72 -5.16 -0.44
CA PHE A 116 6.48 -4.39 -0.38
C PHE A 116 6.28 -3.68 0.96
N GLN A 117 7.02 -4.07 1.99
CA GLN A 117 6.97 -3.45 3.32
C GLN A 117 7.41 -1.99 3.26
N LEU A 118 6.85 -1.18 4.16
CA LEU A 118 7.22 0.22 4.33
C LEU A 118 8.22 0.35 5.50
N PRO A 119 9.22 1.23 5.39
CA PRO A 119 10.09 1.54 6.50
C PRO A 119 9.29 2.16 7.65
N ILE A 120 9.74 1.92 8.88
CA ILE A 120 9.21 2.61 10.06
C ILE A 120 9.77 4.03 10.03
N LEU A 121 8.90 5.01 10.28
CA LEU A 121 9.27 6.42 10.32
C LEU A 121 9.95 6.73 11.65
N ASP A 122 11.08 7.41 11.60
CA ASP A 122 11.76 7.93 12.78
C ASP A 122 11.30 9.37 13.04
N CYS A 123 10.84 9.67 14.26
CA CYS A 123 10.33 11.00 14.59
C CYS A 123 11.36 12.10 14.39
N GLU A 124 12.59 11.89 14.85
CA GLU A 124 13.64 12.91 14.83
C GLU A 124 14.13 13.13 13.40
N ALA A 125 14.37 12.03 12.67
CA ALA A 125 14.80 12.09 11.27
C ALA A 125 13.77 12.77 10.35
N GLU A 126 12.48 12.52 10.53
CA GLU A 126 11.40 13.12 9.72
C GLU A 126 11.20 14.61 10.05
N LEU A 127 11.41 15.02 11.30
CA LEU A 127 11.34 16.42 11.72
C LEU A 127 12.56 17.23 11.24
N GLU A 128 13.75 16.61 11.23
CA GLU A 128 14.99 17.23 10.73
C GLU A 128 15.10 17.20 9.20
N GLY A 129 14.44 16.24 8.53
CA GLY A 129 14.51 16.04 7.08
C GLY A 129 15.68 15.19 6.61
N ASN A 130 16.28 14.43 7.51
CA ASN A 130 17.37 13.49 7.21
C ASN A 130 16.78 12.12 6.87
N GLN A 131 16.35 11.93 5.63
CA GLN A 131 16.05 10.59 5.10
C GLN A 131 16.45 10.45 3.65
#